data_AF-A0A412A0D5-F1
#
_entry.id   AF-A0A412A0D5-F1
#
_cell.length_a   1.000
_cell.length_b   1.000
_cell.length_c   1.000
_cell.angle_alpha   90.00
_cell.angle_beta   90.00
_cell.angle_gamma   90.00
#
_symmetry.space_group_name_H-M   'P 1'
#
loop_
_entity.id
_entity.type
_entity.pdbx_description
1 polymer ?
#
loop_
_entity_poly.entity_id
_entity_poly.type
_entity_poly.pdbx_seq_one_letter_code
_entity_poly.pdbx_strand_id
1 'polypeptide(L)'
;MSQFETTKDLLDYIDSIDELEYANDKNTDHFKISSIDQANYYVKKYKELEEECNNINQSAKDCLEEYSLKVDTWRENSINPIKNKMDYYRNLLEEYAHNQLDNSKKKSLKLIEGIISFRAQQPIINYDEETMINYLKEHNNNCLRTTFKVDKKELKSLGQIKDNNFYFNDQLLDFVNVENKEPTFSIK
;
A
#
# COMPACT_ATOMS: atom_id res chain seq x y z
N MET A 1 -11.09 46.47 0.82
CA MET A 1 -11.83 45.33 1.37
C MET A 1 -12.21 44.45 0.20
N SER A 2 -11.56 43.29 0.13
CA SER A 2 -11.71 42.34 -0.98
C SER A 2 -13.03 41.59 -0.81
N GLN A 3 -13.73 41.24 -1.90
CA GLN A 3 -14.99 40.47 -1.85
C GLN A 3 -14.89 39.17 -1.02
N PHE A 4 -13.67 38.62 -0.91
CA PHE A 4 -13.36 37.45 -0.09
C PHE A 4 -13.46 37.71 1.43
N GLU A 5 -13.08 38.90 1.90
CA GLU A 5 -13.18 39.27 3.32
C GLU A 5 -14.65 39.40 3.72
N THR A 6 -15.45 40.12 2.90
CA THR A 6 -16.89 40.30 3.15
C THR A 6 -17.69 38.99 3.08
N THR A 7 -17.22 38.01 2.30
CA THR A 7 -17.89 36.69 2.22
C THR A 7 -17.55 35.83 3.44
N LYS A 8 -16.31 35.89 3.92
CA LYS A 8 -15.91 35.20 5.15
C LYS A 8 -16.61 35.80 6.37
N ASP A 9 -16.70 37.12 6.47
CA ASP A 9 -17.42 37.79 7.54
C ASP A 9 -18.92 37.42 7.58
N LEU A 10 -19.55 37.29 6.41
CA LEU A 10 -20.94 36.84 6.30
C LEU A 10 -21.10 35.37 6.74
N LEU A 11 -20.18 34.49 6.34
CA LEU A 11 -20.20 33.08 6.74
C LEU A 11 -19.98 32.92 8.24
N ASP A 12 -19.00 33.64 8.80
CA ASP A 12 -18.72 33.63 10.23
C ASP A 12 -19.93 34.19 11.02
N TYR A 13 -20.65 35.18 10.48
CA TYR A 13 -21.90 35.67 11.06
C TYR A 13 -23.05 34.65 11.00
N ILE A 14 -23.26 34.00 9.86
CA ILE A 14 -24.26 32.92 9.71
C ILE A 14 -23.95 31.78 10.68
N ASP A 15 -22.69 31.39 10.78
CA ASP A 15 -22.25 30.33 11.70
C ASP A 15 -22.51 30.70 13.16
N SER A 16 -22.33 31.98 13.52
CA SER A 16 -22.65 32.45 14.86
C SER A 16 -24.15 32.36 15.16
N ILE A 17 -25.02 32.58 14.15
CA ILE A 17 -26.47 32.45 14.30
C ILE A 17 -26.85 30.98 14.44
N ASP A 18 -26.36 30.12 13.56
CA ASP A 18 -26.64 28.68 13.59
C ASP A 18 -26.13 28.05 14.90
N GLU A 19 -24.94 28.46 15.37
CA GLU A 19 -24.43 28.04 16.67
C GLU A 19 -25.35 28.48 17.80
N LEU A 20 -25.83 29.72 17.82
CA LEU A 20 -26.77 30.18 18.86
C LEU A 20 -28.14 29.47 18.78
N GLU A 21 -28.61 29.17 17.57
CA GLU A 21 -29.90 28.50 17.32
C GLU A 21 -29.86 27.01 17.72
N TYR A 22 -28.73 26.33 17.47
CA TYR A 22 -28.58 24.89 17.69
C TYR A 22 -27.66 24.51 18.88
N ALA A 23 -27.11 25.48 19.64
CA ALA A 23 -26.22 25.23 20.78
C ALA A 23 -26.86 24.54 22.00
N ASN A 24 -28.19 24.49 22.08
CA ASN A 24 -28.89 24.02 23.28
C ASN A 24 -28.91 22.49 23.50
N ASP A 25 -28.21 21.71 22.68
CA ASP A 25 -28.27 20.23 22.69
C ASP A 25 -27.09 19.49 23.32
N LYS A 26 -26.37 20.14 24.25
CA LYS A 26 -25.28 19.48 24.99
C LYS A 26 -25.74 18.57 26.15
N ASN A 27 -27.04 18.40 26.39
CA ASN A 27 -27.54 17.74 27.61
C ASN A 27 -28.79 16.85 27.45
N THR A 28 -29.04 16.24 26.29
CA THR A 28 -30.08 15.19 26.21
C THR A 28 -29.60 13.96 25.43
N ASP A 29 -29.71 12.78 26.06
CA ASP A 29 -29.43 11.46 25.47
C ASP A 29 -30.36 11.12 24.27
N HIS A 30 -31.20 12.05 23.82
CA HIS A 30 -32.29 11.84 22.86
C HIS A 30 -32.44 12.95 21.81
N PHE A 31 -31.45 13.82 21.63
CA PHE A 31 -31.51 14.80 20.55
C PHE A 31 -31.64 14.12 19.18
N LYS A 32 -32.56 14.61 18.34
CA LYS A 32 -32.82 14.12 16.99
C LYS A 32 -32.93 15.30 16.03
N ILE A 33 -32.19 15.21 14.94
CA ILE A 33 -32.31 16.14 13.80
C ILE A 33 -33.71 16.00 13.22
N SER A 34 -34.44 17.12 13.13
CA SER A 34 -35.85 17.16 12.73
C SER A 34 -36.12 18.03 11.50
N SER A 35 -35.14 18.83 11.07
CA SER A 35 -35.24 19.68 9.88
C SER A 35 -34.04 19.51 8.94
N ILE A 36 -34.23 19.92 7.68
CA ILE A 36 -33.16 19.94 6.68
C ILE A 36 -32.07 20.94 7.06
N ASP A 37 -32.44 22.09 7.65
CA ASP A 37 -31.49 23.12 8.07
C ASP A 37 -30.58 22.63 9.21
N GLN A 38 -31.15 21.92 10.19
CA GLN A 38 -30.36 21.21 11.22
C GLN A 38 -29.43 20.17 10.60
N ALA A 39 -29.92 19.38 9.64
CA ALA A 39 -29.09 18.38 8.96
C ALA A 39 -27.92 19.03 8.20
N ASN A 40 -28.15 20.16 7.53
CA ASN A 40 -27.12 20.92 6.84
C ASN A 40 -26.04 21.42 7.81
N TYR A 41 -26.44 21.97 8.97
CA TYR A 41 -25.52 22.40 10.02
C TYR A 41 -24.64 21.25 10.52
N TYR A 42 -25.23 20.10 10.86
CA TYR A 42 -24.45 18.95 11.35
C TYR A 42 -23.58 18.30 10.27
N VAL A 43 -24.00 18.28 9.01
CA VAL A 43 -23.13 17.86 7.89
C VAL A 43 -21.94 18.80 7.75
N LYS A 44 -22.14 20.11 7.88
CA LYS A 44 -21.04 21.08 7.87
C LYS A 44 -20.06 20.83 9.02
N LYS A 45 -20.56 20.73 10.27
CA LYS A 45 -19.71 20.42 11.44
C LYS A 45 -18.98 19.08 11.30
N TYR A 46 -19.62 18.05 10.74
CA TYR A 46 -18.96 16.78 10.45
C TYR A 46 -17.79 16.95 9.47
N LYS A 47 -17.99 17.69 8.38
CA LYS A 47 -16.93 17.93 7.39
C LYS A 47 -15.76 18.74 7.95
N GLU A 48 -16.03 19.72 8.81
CA GLU A 48 -14.98 20.46 9.51
C GLU A 48 -14.10 19.54 10.38
N LEU A 49 -14.73 18.63 11.15
CA LEU A 49 -14.02 17.63 11.95
C LEU A 49 -13.27 16.59 11.08
N GLU A 50 -13.88 16.17 9.97
CA GLU A 50 -13.24 15.27 9.01
C GLU A 50 -11.98 15.93 8.39
N GLU A 51 -12.07 17.21 8.03
CA GLU A 51 -10.93 17.99 7.54
C GLU A 51 -9.85 18.14 8.61
N GLU A 52 -10.21 18.41 9.87
CA GLU A 52 -9.26 18.46 10.99
C GLU A 52 -8.54 17.11 11.17
N CYS A 53 -9.27 15.99 11.17
CA CYS A 53 -8.69 14.65 11.21
C CYS A 53 -7.75 14.40 10.02
N ASN A 54 -8.15 14.80 8.82
CA ASN A 54 -7.32 14.65 7.61
C ASN A 54 -6.02 15.48 7.71
N ASN A 55 -6.10 16.71 8.21
CA ASN A 55 -4.95 17.59 8.40
C ASN A 55 -3.97 17.03 9.45
N ILE A 56 -4.47 16.46 10.54
CA ILE A 56 -3.65 15.77 11.55
C ILE A 56 -2.96 14.55 10.93
N ASN A 57 -3.71 13.71 10.22
CA ASN A 57 -3.18 12.51 9.58
C ASN A 57 -2.12 12.83 8.52
N GLN A 58 -2.36 13.87 7.72
CA GLN A 58 -1.42 14.32 6.71
C GLN A 58 -0.14 14.86 7.37
N SER A 59 -0.26 15.70 8.40
CA SER A 59 0.89 16.20 9.16
C SER A 59 1.71 15.07 9.79
N ALA A 60 1.05 14.08 10.39
CA ALA A 60 1.71 12.91 10.97
C ALA A 60 2.44 12.08 9.91
N LYS A 61 1.82 11.89 8.73
CA LYS A 61 2.42 11.18 7.59
C LYS A 61 3.66 11.90 7.09
N ASP A 62 3.59 13.21 6.91
CA ASP A 62 4.71 14.03 6.41
C ASP A 62 5.89 13.98 7.38
N CYS A 63 5.63 14.08 8.69
CA CYS A 63 6.68 13.90 9.69
C CYS A 63 7.30 12.50 9.63
N LEU A 64 6.48 11.44 9.57
CA LEU A 64 6.99 10.07 9.51
C LEU A 64 7.88 9.84 8.28
N GLU A 65 7.48 10.35 7.12
CA GLU A 65 8.26 10.28 5.89
C GLU A 65 9.60 11.01 6.03
N GLU A 66 9.58 12.24 6.55
CA GLU A 66 10.80 13.04 6.79
C GLU A 66 11.76 12.33 7.75
N TYR A 67 11.25 11.81 8.88
CA TYR A 67 12.07 11.10 9.85
C TYR A 67 12.57 9.76 9.32
N SER A 68 11.77 9.02 8.54
CA SER A 68 12.22 7.78 7.90
C SER A 68 13.41 8.05 6.99
N LEU A 69 13.33 9.09 6.15
CA LEU A 69 14.43 9.47 5.26
C LEU A 69 15.70 9.83 6.04
N LYS A 70 15.58 10.58 7.13
CA LYS A 70 16.71 10.93 8.01
C LYS A 70 17.34 9.69 8.65
N VAL A 71 16.52 8.77 9.14
CA VAL A 71 16.98 7.51 9.76
C VAL A 71 17.69 6.64 8.74
N ASP A 72 17.13 6.48 7.54
CA ASP A 72 17.75 5.72 6.45
C ASP A 72 19.09 6.34 6.03
N THR A 73 19.13 7.67 5.88
CA THR A 73 20.36 8.40 5.56
C THR A 73 21.43 8.22 6.65
N TRP A 74 21.06 8.33 7.93
CA TRP A 74 21.98 8.10 9.04
C TRP A 74 22.49 6.65 9.05
N ARG A 75 21.60 5.68 8.81
CA ARG A 75 21.96 4.26 8.73
C ARG A 75 22.97 4.03 7.62
N GLU A 76 22.72 4.55 6.42
CA GLU A 76 23.64 4.43 5.28
C GLU A 76 24.98 5.10 5.57
N ASN A 77 24.99 6.32 6.10
CA ASN A 77 26.22 7.01 6.47
C ASN A 77 27.03 6.29 7.56
N SER A 78 26.36 5.55 8.44
CA SER A 78 27.00 4.74 9.48
C SER A 78 27.57 3.42 8.93
N ILE A 79 26.85 2.78 8.01
CA ILE A 79 27.21 1.46 7.46
C ILE A 79 28.22 1.57 6.31
N ASN A 80 28.11 2.59 5.45
CA ASN A 80 28.93 2.72 4.25
C ASN A 80 30.45 2.75 4.55
N PRO A 81 30.95 3.47 5.57
CA PRO A 81 32.37 3.42 5.92
C PRO A 81 32.85 2.02 6.35
N ILE A 82 31.98 1.24 6.99
CA ILE A 82 32.28 -0.14 7.40
C ILE A 82 32.30 -1.04 6.17
N LYS A 83 31.29 -0.94 5.30
CA LYS A 83 31.24 -1.67 4.02
C LYS A 83 32.46 -1.38 3.15
N ASN A 84 32.87 -0.12 3.02
CA ASN A 84 34.06 0.27 2.25
C ASN A 84 35.33 -0.41 2.78
N LYS A 85 35.47 -0.53 4.11
CA LYS A 85 36.59 -1.28 4.72
C LYS A 85 36.47 -2.79 4.44
N MET A 86 35.27 -3.35 4.54
CA MET A 86 35.03 -4.76 4.21
C MET A 86 35.36 -5.06 2.76
N ASP A 87 34.97 -4.18 1.83
CA ASP A 87 35.24 -4.32 0.40
C ASP A 87 36.74 -4.21 0.10
N TYR A 88 37.45 -3.30 0.76
CA TYR A 88 38.91 -3.24 0.69
C TYR A 88 39.56 -4.58 1.08
N TYR A 89 39.19 -5.15 2.24
CA TYR A 89 39.73 -6.45 2.65
C TYR A 89 39.29 -7.60 1.74
N ARG A 90 38.05 -7.57 1.25
CA ARG A 90 37.52 -8.55 0.29
C ARG A 90 38.36 -8.57 -0.98
N ASN A 91 38.70 -7.40 -1.53
CA ASN A 91 39.51 -7.31 -2.74
C ASN A 91 40.93 -7.87 -2.53
N LEU A 92 41.57 -7.58 -1.39
CA LEU A 92 42.87 -8.16 -1.06
C LEU A 92 42.82 -9.69 -0.96
N LEU A 93 41.77 -10.23 -0.33
CA LEU A 93 41.57 -11.67 -0.20
C LEU A 93 41.26 -12.34 -1.54
N GLU A 94 40.50 -11.66 -2.40
CA GLU A 94 40.18 -12.13 -3.75
C GLU A 94 41.43 -12.22 -4.62
N GLU A 95 42.26 -11.17 -4.63
CA GLU A 95 43.55 -11.15 -5.35
C GLU A 95 44.49 -12.27 -4.84
N TYR A 96 44.62 -12.41 -3.51
CA TYR A 96 45.41 -13.47 -2.91
C TYR A 96 44.89 -14.87 -3.32
N ALA A 97 43.58 -15.09 -3.24
CA ALA A 97 42.97 -16.37 -3.58
C ALA A 97 43.10 -16.70 -5.07
N HIS A 98 42.99 -15.71 -5.96
CA HIS A 98 43.27 -15.90 -7.38
C HIS A 98 44.70 -16.42 -7.58
N ASN A 99 45.70 -15.72 -7.05
CA ASN A 99 47.11 -16.11 -7.20
C ASN A 99 47.43 -17.52 -6.65
N GLN A 100 46.80 -17.93 -5.55
CA GLN A 100 47.00 -19.26 -4.96
C GLN A 100 46.26 -20.39 -5.70
N LEU A 101 45.17 -20.08 -6.39
CA LEU A 101 44.31 -21.08 -7.04
C LEU A 101 44.52 -21.19 -8.55
N ASP A 102 45.17 -20.20 -9.19
CA ASP A 102 45.33 -20.10 -10.65
C ASP A 102 45.98 -21.35 -11.29
N ASN A 103 46.88 -22.01 -10.55
CA ASN A 103 47.53 -23.26 -10.98
C ASN A 103 47.13 -24.48 -10.13
N SER A 104 46.06 -24.37 -9.35
CA SER A 104 45.58 -25.39 -8.44
C SER A 104 44.35 -26.11 -9.00
N LYS A 105 44.21 -27.41 -8.73
CA LYS A 105 42.95 -28.14 -8.97
C LYS A 105 41.86 -27.78 -7.95
N LYS A 106 42.20 -27.03 -6.89
CA LYS A 106 41.28 -26.64 -5.81
C LYS A 106 40.51 -25.38 -6.22
N LYS A 107 39.26 -25.28 -5.77
CA LYS A 107 38.38 -24.10 -5.98
C LYS A 107 38.22 -23.25 -4.72
N SER A 108 38.92 -23.61 -3.65
CA SER A 108 38.78 -22.98 -2.34
C SER A 108 40.07 -23.10 -1.51
N LEU A 109 40.30 -22.12 -0.65
CA LEU A 109 41.33 -22.09 0.38
C LEU A 109 40.65 -22.14 1.75
N LYS A 110 41.02 -23.15 2.56
CA LYS A 110 40.58 -23.23 3.96
C LYS A 110 41.60 -22.55 4.84
N LEU A 111 41.15 -21.61 5.65
CA LEU A 111 41.90 -20.89 6.67
C LEU A 111 41.36 -21.27 8.05
N ILE A 112 42.09 -20.92 9.11
CA ILE A 112 41.64 -21.15 10.50
C ILE A 112 40.32 -20.40 10.76
N GLU A 113 40.23 -19.16 10.27
CA GLU A 113 39.09 -18.26 10.50
C GLU A 113 37.99 -18.33 9.41
N GLY A 114 38.12 -19.22 8.41
CA GLY A 114 37.11 -19.31 7.37
C GLY A 114 37.57 -19.94 6.06
N ILE A 115 36.76 -19.77 5.01
CA ILE A 115 37.01 -20.36 3.70
C ILE A 115 36.86 -19.28 2.62
N ILE A 116 37.85 -19.17 1.74
CA ILE A 116 37.78 -18.35 0.53
C ILE A 116 37.53 -19.28 -0.64
N SER A 117 36.51 -19.03 -1.47
CA SER A 117 36.19 -19.93 -2.59
C SER A 117 35.60 -19.19 -3.76
N PHE A 118 35.93 -19.65 -4.97
CA PHE A 118 35.26 -19.22 -6.19
C PHE A 118 34.18 -20.22 -6.57
N ARG A 119 32.95 -19.73 -6.73
CA ARG A 119 31.82 -20.53 -7.23
C ARG A 119 31.31 -19.90 -8.52
N ALA A 120 31.16 -20.73 -9.56
CA ALA A 120 30.50 -20.31 -10.78
C ALA A 120 29.03 -19.98 -10.50
N GLN A 121 28.59 -18.81 -10.95
CA GLN A 121 27.18 -18.43 -10.92
C GLN A 121 26.47 -18.95 -12.18
N GLN A 122 25.17 -19.21 -12.07
CA GLN A 122 24.36 -19.52 -13.25
C GLN A 122 24.29 -18.28 -14.15
N PRO A 123 24.42 -18.43 -15.49
CA PRO A 123 24.28 -17.31 -16.40
C PRO A 123 22.90 -16.65 -16.26
N ILE A 124 22.87 -15.32 -16.28
CA ILE A 124 21.62 -14.58 -16.43
C ILE A 124 21.24 -14.63 -17.91
N ILE A 125 20.05 -15.14 -18.21
CA ILE A 125 19.51 -15.16 -19.57
C ILE A 125 18.63 -13.92 -19.72
N ASN A 126 19.13 -12.92 -20.46
CA ASN A 126 18.37 -11.71 -20.76
C ASN A 126 17.55 -11.94 -22.04
N TYR A 127 16.25 -11.67 -21.98
CA TYR A 127 15.35 -11.74 -23.13
C TYR A 127 14.26 -10.67 -23.01
N ASP A 128 13.68 -10.30 -24.15
CA ASP A 128 12.42 -9.57 -24.18
C ASP A 128 11.27 -10.54 -23.88
N GLU A 129 10.47 -10.22 -22.87
CA GLU A 129 9.42 -11.10 -22.34
C GLU A 129 8.36 -11.42 -23.41
N GLU A 130 7.92 -10.41 -24.17
CA GLU A 130 6.87 -10.58 -25.18
C GLU A 130 7.33 -11.46 -26.34
N THR A 131 8.55 -11.21 -26.83
CA THR A 131 9.18 -12.00 -27.89
C THR A 131 9.37 -13.45 -27.44
N MET A 132 9.84 -13.67 -26.22
CA MET A 132 10.03 -15.01 -25.66
C MET A 132 8.70 -15.75 -25.46
N ILE A 133 7.65 -15.06 -24.98
CA ILE A 133 6.31 -15.65 -24.83
C ILE A 133 5.77 -16.12 -26.18
N ASN A 134 5.89 -15.30 -27.23
CA ASN A 134 5.40 -15.66 -28.56
C ASN A 134 6.16 -16.85 -29.16
N TYR A 135 7.48 -16.87 -29.03
CA TYR A 135 8.29 -18.01 -29.44
C TYR A 135 7.91 -19.30 -28.66
N LEU A 136 7.74 -19.21 -27.34
CA LEU A 136 7.37 -20.35 -26.53
C LEU A 136 5.95 -20.85 -26.83
N LYS A 137 5.02 -19.98 -27.22
CA LYS A 137 3.67 -20.36 -27.67
C LYS A 137 3.68 -21.29 -28.89
N GLU A 138 4.63 -21.08 -29.80
CA GLU A 138 4.75 -21.84 -31.05
C GLU A 138 5.61 -23.10 -30.90
N HIS A 139 6.61 -23.06 -30.00
CA HIS A 139 7.63 -24.10 -29.92
C HIS A 139 7.58 -24.96 -28.66
N ASN A 140 7.21 -24.41 -27.48
CA ASN A 140 7.14 -25.18 -26.24
C ASN A 140 6.32 -24.49 -25.13
N ASN A 141 5.03 -24.81 -25.08
CA ASN A 141 4.10 -24.26 -24.09
C ASN A 141 4.39 -24.68 -22.64
N ASN A 142 5.18 -25.73 -22.40
CA ASN A 142 5.47 -26.20 -21.04
C ASN A 142 6.34 -25.21 -20.24
N CYS A 143 7.02 -24.29 -20.92
CA CYS A 143 7.78 -23.21 -20.30
C CYS A 143 6.90 -22.00 -19.92
N LEU A 144 5.61 -22.01 -20.28
CA LEU A 144 4.66 -20.97 -19.93
C LEU A 144 3.78 -21.44 -18.76
N ARG A 145 3.54 -20.54 -17.79
CA ARG A 145 2.68 -20.83 -16.64
C ARG A 145 1.39 -20.04 -16.74
N THR A 146 0.27 -20.75 -16.97
CA THR A 146 -1.07 -20.15 -16.89
C THR A 146 -1.53 -20.08 -15.44
N THR A 147 -2.09 -18.94 -15.03
CA THR A 147 -2.73 -18.77 -13.72
C THR A 147 -4.20 -18.46 -13.92
N PHE A 148 -5.09 -19.32 -13.42
CA PHE A 148 -6.53 -19.06 -13.41
C PHE A 148 -6.90 -18.20 -12.20
N LYS A 149 -7.72 -17.17 -12.43
CA LYS A 149 -8.36 -16.38 -11.38
C LYS A 149 -9.86 -16.33 -11.69
N VAL A 150 -10.69 -16.43 -10.66
CA VAL A 150 -12.14 -16.27 -10.80
C VAL A 150 -12.42 -14.82 -11.16
N ASP A 151 -13.10 -14.59 -12.28
CA ASP A 151 -13.67 -13.29 -12.59
C ASP A 151 -14.87 -13.04 -11.67
N LYS A 152 -14.63 -12.35 -10.57
CA LYS A 152 -15.67 -12.03 -9.58
C LYS A 152 -16.75 -11.11 -10.14
N LYS A 153 -16.45 -10.32 -11.17
CA LYS A 153 -17.41 -9.39 -11.79
C LYS A 153 -18.38 -10.18 -12.65
N GLU A 154 -17.86 -11.04 -13.53
CA GLU A 154 -18.68 -11.91 -14.37
C GLU A 154 -19.48 -12.91 -13.53
N LEU A 155 -18.87 -13.52 -12.51
CA LEU A 155 -19.54 -14.40 -11.57
C LEU A 155 -20.75 -13.73 -10.87
N LYS A 156 -20.58 -12.49 -10.40
CA LYS A 156 -21.67 -11.73 -9.77
C LYS A 156 -22.74 -11.29 -10.76
N SER A 157 -22.38 -11.06 -12.02
CA SER A 157 -23.33 -10.66 -13.07
C SER A 157 -24.23 -11.82 -13.52
N LEU A 158 -23.69 -13.04 -13.57
CA LEU A 158 -24.42 -14.25 -13.97
C LEU A 158 -25.07 -14.97 -12.80
N GLY A 159 -24.59 -14.73 -11.58
CA GLY A 159 -25.14 -15.31 -10.36
C GLY A 159 -26.37 -14.56 -9.82
N GLN A 160 -27.20 -15.26 -9.06
CA GLN A 160 -28.36 -14.72 -8.36
C GLN A 160 -28.26 -15.06 -6.87
N ILE A 161 -28.56 -14.09 -6.01
CA ILE A 161 -28.70 -14.32 -4.56
C ILE A 161 -30.19 -14.42 -4.23
N LYS A 162 -30.61 -15.54 -3.67
CA LYS A 162 -31.98 -15.76 -3.16
C LYS A 162 -31.89 -16.43 -1.80
N ASP A 163 -32.58 -15.90 -0.79
CA ASP A 163 -32.66 -16.48 0.55
C ASP A 163 -31.28 -16.84 1.16
N ASN A 164 -30.32 -15.89 1.11
CA ASN A 164 -28.92 -16.07 1.56
C ASN A 164 -28.13 -17.18 0.85
N ASN A 165 -28.62 -17.67 -0.28
CA ASN A 165 -27.94 -18.67 -1.09
C ASN A 165 -27.53 -18.09 -2.45
N PHE A 166 -26.36 -18.47 -2.93
CA PHE A 166 -25.85 -18.08 -4.23
C PHE A 166 -26.17 -19.14 -5.28
N TYR A 167 -26.83 -18.73 -6.35
CA TYR A 167 -27.17 -19.55 -7.51
C TYR A 167 -26.35 -19.10 -8.71
N PHE A 168 -25.79 -20.04 -9.46
CA PHE A 168 -25.10 -19.77 -10.72
C PHE A 168 -25.72 -20.64 -11.80
N ASN A 169 -26.23 -20.04 -12.89
CA ASN A 169 -26.99 -20.73 -13.94
C ASN A 169 -28.10 -21.65 -13.37
N ASP A 170 -28.90 -21.11 -12.45
CA ASP A 170 -29.99 -21.81 -11.74
C ASP A 170 -29.57 -23.00 -10.85
N GLN A 171 -28.27 -23.26 -10.67
CA GLN A 171 -27.74 -24.25 -9.73
C GLN A 171 -27.31 -23.60 -8.41
N LEU A 172 -27.77 -24.16 -7.29
CA LEU A 172 -27.32 -23.78 -5.94
C LEU A 172 -25.84 -24.13 -5.74
N LEU A 173 -25.03 -23.16 -5.31
CA LEU A 173 -23.65 -23.38 -4.87
C LEU A 173 -23.57 -23.41 -3.35
N ASP A 174 -23.68 -24.60 -2.78
CA ASP A 174 -23.66 -24.87 -1.32
C ASP A 174 -22.34 -24.49 -0.62
N PHE A 175 -21.23 -24.44 -1.37
CA PHE A 175 -19.93 -24.01 -0.87
C PHE A 175 -19.77 -22.47 -0.83
N VAL A 176 -20.76 -21.69 -1.27
CA VAL A 176 -20.72 -20.22 -1.26
C VAL A 176 -21.57 -19.68 -0.13
N ASN A 177 -20.94 -19.02 0.84
CA ASN A 177 -21.64 -18.31 1.90
C ASN A 177 -21.94 -16.86 1.46
N VAL A 178 -23.21 -16.46 1.52
CA VAL A 178 -23.64 -15.08 1.24
C VAL A 178 -23.91 -14.35 2.55
N GLU A 179 -23.04 -13.42 2.87
CA GLU A 179 -23.23 -12.46 3.96
C GLU A 179 -23.85 -11.17 3.40
N ASN A 180 -25.12 -10.91 3.73
CA ASN A 180 -25.75 -9.63 3.44
C ASN A 180 -25.19 -8.59 4.39
N LYS A 181 -24.57 -7.55 3.83
CA LYS A 181 -24.10 -6.39 4.59
C LYS A 181 -25.22 -5.37 4.66
N GLU A 182 -25.39 -4.78 5.83
CA GLU A 182 -26.27 -3.63 6.00
C GLU A 182 -25.87 -2.49 5.05
N PRO A 183 -26.83 -1.67 4.60
CA PRO A 183 -26.54 -0.50 3.80
C PRO A 183 -25.51 0.39 4.52
N THR A 184 -24.46 0.79 3.80
CA THR A 184 -23.46 1.71 4.35
C THR A 184 -23.99 3.13 4.30
N PHE A 185 -24.02 3.81 5.44
CA PHE A 185 -24.22 5.26 5.49
C PHE A 185 -22.92 5.97 5.10
N SER A 186 -23.04 7.06 4.32
CA SER A 186 -21.89 7.89 3.92
C SER A 186 -22.29 9.36 3.87
N ILE A 187 -21.42 10.22 4.38
CA ILE A 187 -21.49 11.67 4.19
C ILE A 187 -20.46 12.04 3.10
N LYS A 188 -20.84 12.88 2.14
CA LYS A 188 -20.00 13.34 1.02
C LYS A 188 -20.07 14.85 0.89
#